data_AF-A0A363N5B8-F1
#
_entry.id   AF-A0A363N5B8-F1
#
_cell.length_a   1.000
_cell.length_b   1.000
_cell.length_c   1.000
_cell.angle_alpha   90.00
_cell.angle_beta   90.00
_cell.angle_gamma   90.00
#
_symmetry.space_group_name_H-M   'P 1'
#
loop_
_entity.id
_entity.type
_entity.pdbx_description
1 polymer ?
#
loop_
_entity_poly.entity_id
_entity_poly.type
_entity_poly.pdbx_seq_one_letter_code
_entity_poly.pdbx_strand_id
1 'polypeptide(L)'
;MTDFLIKSTVSLSVLLAVYHLLLQKEKMFRFNRYFLLVSLLFSIVVPLMSFEIQQDIPIVYNNAIPFSTNTGHLPIQTELIDINKDEQTNYWLSLLWIIYGLITLILSYRFVQNIYKITSKAKVSKIIVYQNIRMVLLSEKTLPYSFWNSIYMNQDDFENGLIEQELFTHEIAHVKQKHTLDVIFIEVLKTLFWFNPIFIFYKKAIQLNHEFLADENVIAAHHDVYLYQNLLLNKFNIAQPIYLTSNLNFLSTKKRLIRMTKITSKTRSLMMQSLAVLGLLTIFLILAFKPLPLSGKKTIVIDAGHGGEDIGAQIGAGQEKKIVENIANKIKLLNGKDEIEIILLRKDDSFIELSERVSEINKIKPSLVISLHVNSSENLNENGVNAYVSKQNGFYEESKEKAENLVDKISSGKLAKGEVKDANYFVLKNSKCPALLVEIGYLTNENDRNYLISENGQNEIANKIIEFIKI
;
A
#
# COMPACT_ATOMS: atom_id res chain seq x y z
N MET A 1 -6.03 3.19 1.06
CA MET A 1 -5.44 4.49 1.49
C MET A 1 -4.23 4.31 2.43
N THR A 2 -4.33 3.50 3.48
CA THR A 2 -3.20 3.24 4.41
C THR A 2 -1.98 2.63 3.71
N ASP A 3 -2.18 1.62 2.87
CA ASP A 3 -1.11 0.99 2.07
C ASP A 3 -0.37 2.01 1.19
N PHE A 4 -1.13 2.87 0.50
CA PHE A 4 -0.57 3.97 -0.29
C PHE A 4 0.33 4.89 0.54
N LEU A 5 -0.15 5.36 1.70
CA LEU A 5 0.61 6.27 2.57
C LEU A 5 1.90 5.62 3.07
N ILE A 6 1.87 4.33 3.43
CA ILE A 6 3.05 3.59 3.89
C ILE A 6 4.06 3.46 2.74
N LYS A 7 3.63 2.93 1.58
CA LYS A 7 4.49 2.77 0.40
C LYS A 7 5.12 4.09 -0.05
N SER A 8 4.33 5.17 -0.07
CA SER A 8 4.81 6.51 -0.42
C SER A 8 5.84 7.03 0.58
N THR A 9 5.58 6.90 1.89
CA THR A 9 6.48 7.36 2.96
C THR A 9 7.80 6.60 2.97
N VAL A 10 7.76 5.27 2.76
CA VAL A 10 8.97 4.44 2.64
C VAL A 10 9.77 4.84 1.40
N SER A 11 9.11 5.00 0.25
CA SER A 11 9.73 5.46 -0.99
C SER A 11 10.45 6.81 -0.82
N LEU A 12 9.77 7.81 -0.24
CA LEU A 12 10.36 9.11 0.06
C LEU A 12 11.58 9.00 0.98
N SER A 13 11.50 8.18 2.02
CA SER A 13 12.59 7.99 2.98
C SER A 13 13.84 7.43 2.31
N VAL A 14 13.67 6.37 1.53
CA VAL A 14 14.77 5.68 0.85
C VAL A 14 15.41 6.58 -0.20
N LEU A 15 14.61 7.26 -1.03
CA LEU A 15 15.14 8.16 -2.06
C LEU A 15 15.85 9.38 -1.46
N LEU A 16 15.34 9.92 -0.35
CA LEU A 16 16.04 10.98 0.38
C LEU A 16 17.37 10.49 0.97
N ALA A 17 17.42 9.25 1.46
CA ALA A 17 18.66 8.64 1.92
C ALA A 17 19.67 8.46 0.77
N VAL A 18 19.23 8.00 -0.40
CA VAL A 18 20.04 7.93 -1.62
C VAL A 18 20.64 9.30 -1.94
N TYR A 19 19.84 10.37 -1.89
CA TYR A 19 20.33 11.73 -2.08
C TYR A 19 21.42 12.10 -1.06
N HIS A 20 21.18 11.91 0.24
CA HIS A 20 22.15 12.30 1.27
C HIS A 20 23.45 11.49 1.25
N LEU A 21 23.34 10.19 0.95
CA LEU A 21 24.48 9.28 1.00
C LEU A 21 25.36 9.38 -0.26
N LEU A 22 24.74 9.48 -1.43
CA LEU A 22 25.43 9.43 -2.73
C LEU A 22 25.58 10.81 -3.38
N LEU A 23 24.48 11.58 -3.45
CA LEU A 23 24.38 12.72 -4.38
C LEU A 23 24.80 14.06 -3.77
N GLN A 24 24.39 14.35 -2.52
CA GLN A 24 24.68 15.62 -1.84
C GLN A 24 26.20 15.88 -1.71
N LYS A 25 27.00 14.82 -1.69
CA LYS A 25 28.47 14.87 -1.53
C LYS A 25 29.22 15.12 -2.84
N GLU A 26 28.54 15.19 -3.99
CA GLU A 26 29.16 15.36 -5.31
C GLU A 26 28.71 16.61 -6.07
N LYS A 27 29.61 17.26 -6.84
CA LYS A 27 29.36 18.50 -7.60
C LYS A 27 28.59 18.21 -8.88
N MET A 28 27.28 17.97 -8.69
CA MET A 28 26.30 17.64 -9.73
C MET A 28 24.93 18.26 -9.41
N PHE A 29 24.92 19.53 -8.99
CA PHE A 29 23.75 20.18 -8.39
C PHE A 29 22.51 20.22 -9.29
N ARG A 30 22.69 20.30 -10.61
CA ARG A 30 21.58 20.23 -11.57
C ARG A 30 20.91 18.85 -11.53
N PHE A 31 21.68 17.76 -11.55
CA PHE A 31 21.14 16.42 -11.42
C PHE A 31 20.45 16.23 -10.06
N ASN A 32 21.07 16.71 -8.98
CA ASN A 32 20.51 16.64 -7.63
C ASN A 32 19.15 17.34 -7.54
N ARG A 33 18.99 18.51 -8.18
CA ARG A 33 17.72 19.23 -8.26
C ARG A 33 16.64 18.35 -8.88
N TYR A 34 16.91 17.80 -10.07
CA TYR A 34 15.95 16.94 -10.76
C TYR A 34 15.66 15.67 -9.98
N PHE A 35 16.67 15.01 -9.43
CA PHE A 35 16.49 13.81 -8.62
C PHE A 35 15.56 14.06 -7.42
N LEU A 36 15.75 15.15 -6.69
CA LEU A 36 14.91 15.50 -5.53
C LEU A 36 13.44 15.74 -5.94
N LEU A 37 13.21 16.47 -7.04
CA LEU A 37 11.85 16.74 -7.54
C LEU A 37 11.18 15.49 -8.11
N VAL A 38 11.91 14.70 -8.90
CA VAL A 38 11.42 13.43 -9.45
C VAL A 38 11.12 12.46 -8.32
N SER A 39 11.94 12.39 -7.27
CA SER A 39 11.68 11.53 -6.12
C SER A 39 10.34 11.84 -5.45
N LEU A 40 10.01 13.12 -5.27
CA LEU A 40 8.72 13.53 -4.70
C LEU A 40 7.54 13.05 -5.55
N LEU A 41 7.60 13.26 -6.87
CA LEU A 41 6.55 12.82 -7.80
C LEU A 41 6.48 11.29 -7.86
N PHE A 42 7.63 10.64 -7.98
CA PHE A 42 7.77 9.19 -8.07
C PHE A 42 7.16 8.49 -6.86
N SER A 43 7.45 8.96 -5.64
CA SER A 43 6.91 8.36 -4.42
C SER A 43 5.41 8.55 -4.25
N ILE A 44 4.79 9.50 -4.95
CA ILE A 44 3.33 9.69 -4.97
C ILE A 44 2.71 8.85 -6.09
N VAL A 45 3.33 8.80 -7.27
CA VAL A 45 2.74 8.18 -8.47
C VAL A 45 2.89 6.66 -8.46
N VAL A 46 4.08 6.13 -8.13
CA VAL A 46 4.36 4.69 -8.27
C VAL A 46 3.48 3.81 -7.38
N PRO A 47 3.20 4.16 -6.10
CA PRO A 47 2.29 3.36 -5.28
C PRO A 47 0.84 3.28 -5.79
N LEU A 48 0.46 4.12 -6.75
CA LEU A 48 -0.85 4.07 -7.42
C LEU A 48 -0.86 3.12 -8.63
N MET A 49 0.30 2.67 -9.08
CA MET A 49 0.45 1.71 -10.16
C MET A 49 0.47 0.29 -9.58
N SER A 50 -0.35 -0.60 -10.11
CA SER A 50 -0.31 -2.03 -9.79
C SER A 50 -0.39 -2.84 -11.07
N PHE A 51 0.69 -3.54 -11.39
CA PHE A 51 0.76 -4.48 -12.50
C PHE A 51 0.66 -5.90 -11.95
N GLU A 52 -0.27 -6.67 -12.50
CA GLU A 52 -0.41 -8.10 -12.26
C GLU A 52 0.22 -8.83 -13.44
N ILE A 53 1.15 -9.73 -13.15
CA ILE A 53 1.74 -10.59 -14.17
C ILE A 53 0.75 -11.73 -14.37
N GLN A 54 -0.07 -11.64 -15.44
CA GLN A 54 -1.01 -12.70 -15.80
C GLN A 54 -0.22 -13.92 -16.27
N GLN A 55 -0.34 -15.02 -15.54
CA GLN A 55 0.08 -16.34 -16.01
C GLN A 55 -1.06 -16.90 -16.84
N ASP A 56 -0.90 -16.92 -18.17
CA ASP A 56 -1.81 -17.65 -19.04
C ASP A 56 -1.56 -19.14 -18.83
N ILE A 57 -2.36 -19.75 -17.94
CA ILE A 57 -2.45 -21.20 -17.84
C ILE A 57 -3.28 -21.66 -19.04
N PRO A 58 -2.75 -22.50 -19.95
CA PRO A 58 -3.53 -22.99 -21.08
C PRO A 58 -4.68 -23.87 -20.57
N ILE A 59 -5.89 -23.32 -20.57
CA ILE A 59 -7.11 -24.07 -20.28
C ILE A 59 -7.37 -25.00 -21.47
N VAL A 60 -7.15 -26.29 -21.27
CA VAL A 60 -7.63 -27.32 -22.20
C VAL A 60 -9.14 -27.42 -22.01
N TYR A 61 -9.89 -26.74 -22.88
CA TYR A 61 -11.34 -26.91 -22.97
C TYR A 61 -11.65 -28.30 -23.51
N ASN A 62 -11.97 -29.25 -22.63
CA ASN A 62 -12.73 -30.43 -23.05
C ASN A 62 -14.17 -29.98 -23.30
N ASN A 63 -14.61 -30.08 -24.56
CA ASN A 63 -15.94 -29.73 -25.03
C ASN A 63 -17.03 -30.38 -24.17
N ALA A 64 -17.67 -29.60 -23.29
CA ALA A 64 -18.91 -29.99 -22.64
C ALA A 64 -20.08 -29.81 -23.63
N ILE A 65 -20.87 -30.88 -23.78
CA ILE A 65 -22.08 -30.94 -24.59
C ILE A 65 -23.10 -29.93 -24.04
N PRO A 66 -23.78 -29.12 -24.88
CA PRO A 66 -24.76 -28.18 -24.39
C PRO A 66 -26.03 -28.91 -23.95
N PHE A 67 -26.27 -28.97 -22.65
CA PHE A 67 -27.54 -29.42 -22.07
C PHE A 67 -28.52 -28.25 -22.05
N SER A 68 -29.54 -28.29 -22.90
CA SER A 68 -30.65 -27.34 -22.88
C SER A 68 -31.63 -27.70 -21.77
N THR A 69 -31.75 -26.88 -20.74
CA THR A 69 -32.88 -26.94 -19.80
C THR A 69 -33.97 -25.97 -20.26
N ASN A 70 -34.99 -26.53 -20.92
CA ASN A 70 -36.32 -25.95 -20.93
C ASN A 70 -36.96 -26.22 -19.56
N THR A 71 -37.14 -25.20 -18.74
CA THR A 71 -38.06 -25.23 -17.60
C THR A 71 -38.82 -23.93 -17.53
N GLY A 72 -40.14 -24.03 -17.65
CA GLY A 72 -41.08 -22.91 -17.69
C GLY A 72 -41.04 -22.06 -16.43
N HIS A 73 -41.15 -20.75 -16.63
CA HIS A 73 -41.35 -19.77 -15.58
C HIS A 73 -42.74 -19.95 -14.95
N LEU A 74 -42.79 -20.28 -13.67
CA LEU A 74 -43.87 -19.87 -12.77
C LEU A 74 -43.45 -18.56 -12.08
N PRO A 75 -44.35 -17.58 -11.90
CA PRO A 75 -44.01 -16.31 -11.28
C PRO A 75 -43.94 -16.51 -9.76
N ILE A 76 -42.73 -16.48 -9.20
CA ILE A 76 -42.54 -16.32 -7.76
C ILE A 76 -42.70 -14.83 -7.46
N GLN A 77 -43.75 -14.48 -6.73
CA GLN A 77 -43.91 -13.17 -6.10
C GLN A 77 -42.69 -12.90 -5.22
N THR A 78 -41.92 -11.89 -5.59
CA THR A 78 -40.84 -11.36 -4.77
C THR A 78 -41.49 -10.52 -3.68
N GLU A 79 -41.59 -11.06 -2.46
CA GLU A 79 -41.72 -10.20 -1.28
C GLU A 79 -40.44 -9.36 -1.20
N LEU A 80 -40.61 -8.06 -1.39
CA LEU A 80 -39.58 -7.06 -1.13
C LEU A 80 -39.36 -7.02 0.38
N ILE A 81 -38.47 -7.88 0.89
CA ILE A 81 -37.86 -7.65 2.19
C ILE A 81 -36.92 -6.46 2.00
N ASP A 82 -37.41 -5.31 2.45
CA ASP A 82 -36.66 -4.07 2.58
C ASP A 82 -35.57 -4.27 3.64
N ILE A 83 -34.44 -4.84 3.21
CA ILE A 83 -33.23 -4.89 4.04
C ILE A 83 -32.64 -3.49 3.99
N ASN A 84 -33.13 -2.62 4.87
CA ASN A 84 -32.35 -1.50 5.38
C ASN A 84 -31.06 -2.10 5.95
N LYS A 85 -30.04 -2.22 5.09
CA LYS A 85 -28.65 -2.22 5.52
C LYS A 85 -28.44 -0.85 6.15
N ASP A 86 -28.62 -0.78 7.47
CA ASP A 86 -27.89 0.21 8.24
C ASP A 86 -26.41 -0.10 8.01
N GLU A 87 -25.83 0.51 6.96
CA GLU A 87 -24.40 0.72 6.91
C GLU A 87 -24.07 1.48 8.18
N GLN A 88 -23.53 0.77 9.18
CA GLN A 88 -23.10 1.36 10.42
C GLN A 88 -21.99 2.35 10.08
N THR A 89 -22.36 3.61 9.81
CA THR A 89 -21.44 4.65 9.38
C THR A 89 -20.41 4.82 10.46
N ASN A 90 -19.15 4.56 10.12
CA ASN A 90 -18.05 4.69 11.06
C ASN A 90 -17.79 6.19 11.33
N TYR A 91 -18.47 6.73 12.34
CA TYR A 91 -18.37 8.13 12.74
C TYR A 91 -16.94 8.53 13.13
N TRP A 92 -16.12 7.60 13.64
CA TRP A 92 -14.72 7.86 13.97
C TRP A 92 -13.88 8.13 12.72
N LEU A 93 -14.06 7.32 11.67
CA LEU A 93 -13.35 7.54 10.41
C LEU A 93 -13.76 8.87 9.77
N SER A 94 -15.05 9.19 9.82
CA SER A 94 -15.58 10.47 9.30
C SER A 94 -15.01 11.66 10.06
N LEU A 95 -14.93 11.58 11.40
CA LEU A 95 -14.31 12.61 12.23
C LEU A 95 -12.84 12.85 11.88
N LEU A 96 -12.07 11.78 11.62
CA LEU A 96 -10.67 11.90 11.21
C LEU A 96 -10.52 12.64 9.87
N TRP A 97 -11.38 12.37 8.90
CA TRP A 97 -11.37 13.10 7.62
C TRP A 97 -11.72 14.57 7.78
N ILE A 98 -12.67 14.90 8.66
CA ILE A 98 -13.04 16.30 8.98
C ILE A 98 -11.83 17.02 9.62
N ILE A 99 -11.19 16.42 10.62
CA ILE A 99 -10.00 16.99 11.27
C ILE A 99 -8.88 17.19 10.26
N TYR A 100 -8.61 16.19 9.43
CA TYR A 100 -7.60 16.28 8.36
C TYR A 100 -7.90 17.44 7.40
N GLY A 101 -9.15 17.57 6.95
CA GLY A 101 -9.59 18.66 6.08
C GLY A 101 -9.45 20.04 6.72
N LEU A 102 -9.85 20.20 7.97
CA LEU A 102 -9.74 21.45 8.72
C LEU A 102 -8.28 21.90 8.90
N ILE A 103 -7.39 20.99 9.32
CA ILE A 103 -5.96 21.33 9.48
C ILE A 103 -5.35 21.73 8.14
N THR A 104 -5.65 20.95 7.09
CA THR A 104 -5.14 21.23 5.74
C THR A 104 -5.65 22.58 5.22
N LEU A 105 -6.90 22.95 5.50
CA LEU A 105 -7.48 24.26 5.14
C LEU A 105 -6.76 25.41 5.86
N ILE A 106 -6.55 25.29 7.18
CA ILE A 106 -5.85 26.31 7.98
C ILE A 106 -4.41 26.51 7.45
N LEU A 107 -3.70 25.41 7.18
CA LEU A 107 -2.34 25.46 6.65
C LEU A 107 -2.30 26.05 5.23
N SER A 108 -3.28 25.71 4.38
CA SER A 108 -3.43 26.26 3.03
C SER A 108 -3.71 27.76 3.07
N TYR A 109 -4.59 28.22 3.95
CA TYR A 109 -4.84 29.64 4.17
C TYR A 109 -3.56 30.38 4.60
N ARG A 110 -2.84 29.84 5.59
CA ARG A 110 -1.55 30.40 6.04
C ARG A 110 -0.53 30.46 4.90
N PHE A 111 -0.48 29.45 4.04
CA PHE A 111 0.39 29.41 2.87
C PHE A 111 0.05 30.51 1.87
N VAL A 112 -1.23 30.70 1.53
CA VAL A 112 -1.70 31.77 0.64
C VAL A 112 -1.40 33.15 1.24
N GLN A 113 -1.64 33.35 2.53
CA GLN A 113 -1.33 34.60 3.22
C GLN A 113 0.17 34.94 3.16
N ASN A 114 1.06 33.95 3.27
CA ASN A 114 2.50 34.17 3.16
C ASN A 114 2.90 34.64 1.76
N ILE A 115 2.33 34.04 0.71
CA ILE A 115 2.55 34.48 -0.68
C ILE A 115 2.01 35.90 -0.88
N TYR A 116 0.81 36.18 -0.38
CA TYR A 116 0.21 37.50 -0.45
C TYR A 116 1.09 38.55 0.25
N LYS A 117 1.62 38.26 1.44
CA LYS A 117 2.50 39.17 2.19
C LYS A 117 3.79 39.52 1.44
N ILE A 118 4.40 38.57 0.74
CA ILE A 118 5.61 38.84 -0.05
C ILE A 118 5.25 39.67 -1.29
N THR A 119 4.22 39.24 -2.02
CA THR A 119 3.83 39.89 -3.29
C THR A 119 3.18 41.26 -3.10
N SER A 120 2.57 41.52 -1.96
CA SER A 120 1.99 42.84 -1.65
C SER A 120 3.06 43.91 -1.43
N LYS A 121 4.25 43.57 -0.91
CA LYS A 121 5.37 44.52 -0.78
C LYS A 121 5.75 45.14 -2.12
N ALA A 122 5.75 44.34 -3.19
CA ALA A 122 6.05 44.82 -4.53
C ALA A 122 5.03 45.85 -5.06
N LYS A 123 3.82 45.93 -4.50
CA LYS A 123 2.80 46.91 -4.94
C LYS A 123 3.04 48.31 -4.40
N VAL A 124 3.74 48.44 -3.27
CA VAL A 124 3.91 49.70 -2.54
C VAL A 124 5.34 50.26 -2.66
N SER A 125 6.27 49.41 -3.08
CA SER A 125 7.68 49.74 -3.24
C SER A 125 8.03 50.31 -4.62
N LYS A 126 9.10 51.10 -4.68
CA LYS A 126 9.75 51.52 -5.93
C LYS A 126 10.31 50.28 -6.65
N ILE A 127 10.03 50.16 -7.94
CA ILE A 127 10.49 49.04 -8.77
C ILE A 127 11.47 49.55 -9.83
N ILE A 128 12.63 48.91 -9.93
CA ILE A 128 13.61 49.12 -11.00
C ILE A 128 13.75 47.82 -11.78
N VAL A 129 13.76 47.87 -13.11
CA VAL A 129 13.93 46.68 -13.95
C VAL A 129 15.38 46.58 -14.41
N TYR A 130 16.02 45.44 -14.14
CA TYR A 130 17.37 45.14 -14.59
C TYR A 130 17.41 43.74 -15.20
N GLN A 131 17.87 43.61 -16.45
CA GLN A 131 17.91 42.33 -17.18
C GLN A 131 16.57 41.54 -17.14
N ASN A 132 15.43 42.21 -17.34
CA ASN A 132 14.07 41.65 -17.23
C ASN A 132 13.69 41.09 -15.84
N ILE A 133 14.46 41.43 -14.80
CA ILE A 133 14.18 41.10 -13.40
C ILE A 133 13.72 42.36 -12.67
N ARG A 134 12.68 42.25 -11.83
CA ARG A 134 12.15 43.36 -11.06
C ARG A 134 12.91 43.49 -9.73
N MET A 135 13.63 44.58 -9.54
CA MET A 135 14.24 44.95 -8.26
C MET A 135 13.22 45.77 -7.46
N VAL A 136 12.76 45.22 -6.34
CA VAL A 136 11.78 45.82 -5.44
C VAL A 136 12.54 46.44 -4.28
N LEU A 137 12.53 47.77 -4.21
CA LEU A 137 13.26 48.53 -3.19
C LEU A 137 12.39 48.71 -1.95
N LEU A 138 12.82 48.11 -0.84
CA LEU A 138 12.14 48.11 0.45
C LEU A 138 12.72 49.19 1.36
N SER A 139 11.88 49.88 2.13
CA SER A 139 12.33 50.82 3.16
C SER A 139 12.90 50.13 4.41
N GLU A 140 12.52 48.86 4.65
CA GLU A 140 13.04 48.08 5.76
C GLU A 140 14.48 47.59 5.52
N LYS A 141 15.28 47.53 6.58
CA LYS A 141 16.66 47.01 6.52
C LYS A 141 16.64 45.49 6.42
N THR A 142 16.91 44.96 5.23
CA THR A 142 16.88 43.52 4.94
C THR A 142 18.00 43.14 3.97
N LEU A 143 18.60 41.97 4.16
CA LEU A 143 19.45 41.37 3.13
C LEU A 143 18.64 41.10 1.85
N PRO A 144 19.25 41.18 0.65
CA PRO A 144 18.59 40.83 -0.59
C PRO A 144 18.01 39.41 -0.55
N TYR A 145 16.80 39.24 -1.09
CA TYR A 145 16.18 37.93 -1.28
C TYR A 145 15.31 37.93 -2.54
N SER A 146 15.17 36.77 -3.15
CA SER A 146 14.43 36.60 -4.41
C SER A 146 13.13 35.83 -4.24
N PHE A 147 12.10 36.26 -4.96
CA PHE A 147 10.83 35.55 -5.05
C PHE A 147 10.20 35.78 -6.43
N TRP A 148 9.85 34.69 -7.11
CA TRP A 148 9.31 34.69 -8.47
C TRP A 148 10.29 35.33 -9.47
N ASN A 149 9.88 36.40 -10.16
CA ASN A 149 10.71 37.20 -11.06
C ASN A 149 11.12 38.55 -10.43
N SER A 150 11.34 38.55 -9.12
CA SER A 150 11.66 39.75 -8.35
C SER A 150 12.78 39.49 -7.34
N ILE A 151 13.65 40.50 -7.17
CA ILE A 151 14.63 40.56 -6.09
C ILE A 151 14.23 41.72 -5.18
N TYR A 152 14.08 41.45 -3.88
CA TYR A 152 13.72 42.40 -2.85
C TYR A 152 14.98 42.77 -2.09
N MET A 153 15.22 44.06 -1.88
CA MET A 153 16.42 44.56 -1.20
C MET A 153 16.14 45.91 -0.54
N ASN A 154 16.95 46.30 0.43
CA ASN A 154 16.83 47.60 1.07
C ASN A 154 17.17 48.73 0.08
N GLN A 155 16.37 49.80 0.09
CA GLN A 155 16.51 50.94 -0.80
C GLN A 155 17.81 51.71 -0.52
N ASP A 156 18.12 52.00 0.75
CA ASP A 156 19.30 52.77 1.12
C ASP A 156 20.59 52.01 0.78
N ASP A 157 20.63 50.71 1.04
CA ASP A 157 21.77 49.85 0.69
C ASP A 157 22.00 49.80 -0.83
N PHE A 158 20.92 49.80 -1.62
CA PHE A 158 20.98 49.82 -3.08
C PHE A 158 21.45 51.19 -3.61
N GLU A 159 20.86 52.28 -3.15
CA GLU A 159 21.15 53.64 -3.64
C GLU A 159 22.57 54.10 -3.25
N ASN A 160 23.09 53.62 -2.11
CA ASN A 160 24.46 53.90 -1.67
C ASN A 160 25.51 52.89 -2.17
N GLY A 161 25.12 51.91 -3.00
CA GLY A 161 26.06 50.93 -3.57
C GLY A 161 26.68 49.98 -2.53
N LEU A 162 25.99 49.73 -1.41
CA LEU A 162 26.46 48.87 -0.31
C LEU A 162 26.21 47.37 -0.55
N ILE A 163 25.55 47.02 -1.67
CA ILE A 163 25.27 45.64 -2.05
C ILE A 163 26.40 45.14 -2.96
N GLU A 164 27.12 44.14 -2.49
CA GLU A 164 28.21 43.50 -3.23
C GLU A 164 27.69 42.77 -4.49
N GLN A 165 28.47 42.83 -5.58
CA GLN A 165 28.07 42.28 -6.89
C GLN A 165 27.87 40.77 -6.87
N GLU A 166 28.59 40.06 -6.01
CA GLU A 166 28.49 38.62 -5.80
C GLU A 166 27.13 38.24 -5.21
N LEU A 167 26.63 39.00 -4.22
CA LEU A 167 25.28 38.80 -3.66
C LEU A 167 24.20 39.11 -4.68
N PHE A 168 24.38 40.16 -5.46
CA PHE A 168 23.44 40.49 -6.52
C PHE A 168 23.39 39.38 -7.60
N THR A 169 24.54 38.84 -7.99
CA THR A 169 24.66 37.71 -8.92
C THR A 169 24.02 36.44 -8.35
N HIS A 170 24.17 36.21 -7.05
CA HIS A 170 23.51 35.11 -6.33
C HIS A 170 21.98 35.20 -6.42
N GLU A 171 21.40 36.35 -6.10
CA GLU A 171 19.94 36.52 -6.17
C GLU A 171 19.40 36.43 -7.62
N ILE A 172 20.15 36.94 -8.60
CA ILE A 172 19.82 36.76 -10.02
C ILE A 172 19.78 35.28 -10.39
N ALA A 173 20.70 34.46 -9.85
CA ALA A 173 20.72 33.03 -10.13
C ALA A 173 19.42 32.34 -9.67
N HIS A 174 18.89 32.68 -8.50
CA HIS A 174 17.63 32.13 -8.00
C HIS A 174 16.44 32.45 -8.92
N VAL A 175 16.37 33.71 -9.39
CA VAL A 175 15.32 34.15 -10.31
C VAL A 175 15.45 33.45 -11.67
N LYS A 176 16.63 33.50 -12.30
CA LYS A 176 16.87 32.90 -13.63
C LYS A 176 16.63 31.39 -13.64
N GLN A 177 17.00 30.69 -12.56
CA GLN A 177 16.78 29.25 -12.42
C GLN A 177 15.38 28.87 -11.89
N LYS A 178 14.51 29.86 -11.63
CA LYS A 178 13.12 29.68 -11.17
C LYS A 178 13.00 28.85 -9.89
N HIS A 179 13.92 29.02 -8.93
CA HIS A 179 13.95 28.24 -7.69
C HIS A 179 12.67 28.39 -6.84
N THR A 180 11.96 29.51 -6.97
CA THR A 180 10.65 29.70 -6.30
C THR A 180 9.62 28.63 -6.67
N LEU A 181 9.64 28.09 -7.89
CA LEU A 181 8.67 27.06 -8.32
C LEU A 181 8.84 25.78 -7.51
N ASP A 182 10.08 25.31 -7.35
CA ASP A 182 10.42 24.14 -6.56
C ASP A 182 10.03 24.31 -5.09
N VAL A 183 10.23 25.51 -4.52
CA VAL A 183 9.86 25.84 -3.13
C VAL A 183 8.33 25.85 -2.96
N ILE A 184 7.59 26.44 -3.91
CA ILE A 184 6.12 26.41 -3.90
C ILE A 184 5.64 24.96 -3.98
N PHE A 185 6.19 24.16 -4.88
CA PHE A 185 5.83 22.75 -5.06
C PHE A 185 5.97 21.95 -3.75
N ILE A 186 7.13 22.04 -3.08
CA ILE A 186 7.32 21.31 -1.81
C ILE A 186 6.48 21.88 -0.66
N GLU A 187 6.19 23.18 -0.62
CA GLU A 187 5.30 23.77 0.38
C GLU A 187 3.84 23.32 0.21
N VAL A 188 3.37 23.17 -1.03
CA VAL A 188 2.05 22.59 -1.32
C VAL A 188 1.99 21.14 -0.81
N LEU A 189 2.98 20.31 -1.16
CA LEU A 189 3.03 18.93 -0.68
C LEU A 189 3.09 18.84 0.85
N LYS A 190 3.90 19.67 1.50
CA LYS A 190 4.01 19.71 2.97
C LYS A 190 2.72 20.22 3.64
N THR A 191 1.90 20.99 2.93
CA THR A 191 0.58 21.42 3.40
C THR A 191 -0.43 20.27 3.34
N LEU A 192 -0.43 19.49 2.26
CA LEU A 192 -1.31 18.32 2.10
C LEU A 192 -0.89 17.14 2.99
N PHE A 193 0.42 16.92 3.13
CA PHE A 193 1.02 15.84 3.91
C PHE A 193 1.66 16.37 5.20
N TRP A 194 0.99 17.29 5.88
CA TRP A 194 1.50 17.98 7.07
C TRP A 194 1.90 17.04 8.22
N PHE A 195 1.29 15.85 8.28
CA PHE A 195 1.60 14.82 9.26
C PHE A 195 2.89 14.06 8.93
N ASN A 196 3.40 14.14 7.69
CA ASN A 196 4.59 13.42 7.25
C ASN A 196 5.84 14.35 7.32
N PRO A 197 6.74 14.16 8.31
CA PRO A 197 7.89 15.03 8.51
C PRO A 197 8.93 14.94 7.39
N ILE A 198 8.89 13.91 6.52
CA ILE A 198 9.87 13.73 5.44
C ILE A 198 9.87 14.92 4.47
N PHE A 199 8.72 15.53 4.23
CA PHE A 199 8.62 16.72 3.38
C PHE A 199 9.40 17.93 3.94
N ILE A 200 9.60 18.01 5.27
CA ILE A 200 10.46 19.03 5.89
C ILE A 200 11.92 18.81 5.49
N PHE A 201 12.37 17.55 5.46
CA PHE A 201 13.74 17.23 5.06
C PHE A 201 13.96 17.41 3.56
N TYR A 202 12.99 17.05 2.72
CA TYR A 202 13.04 17.37 1.28
C TYR A 202 13.11 18.87 1.02
N LYS A 203 12.32 19.69 1.73
CA LYS A 203 12.41 21.15 1.62
C LYS A 203 13.82 21.63 1.91
N LYS A 204 14.42 21.20 3.03
CA LYS A 204 15.79 21.56 3.40
C LYS A 204 16.81 21.11 2.35
N ALA A 205 16.64 19.92 1.79
CA ALA A 205 17.51 19.37 0.75
C ALA A 205 17.42 20.16 -0.57
N ILE A 206 16.21 20.52 -1.00
CA ILE A 206 15.94 21.31 -2.21
C ILE A 206 16.53 22.71 -2.06
N GLN A 207 16.23 23.41 -0.96
CA GLN A 207 16.75 24.75 -0.70
C GLN A 207 18.28 24.76 -0.67
N LEU A 208 18.90 23.82 0.05
CA LEU A 208 20.36 23.73 0.08
C LEU A 208 20.97 23.46 -1.32
N ASN A 209 20.29 22.68 -2.16
CA ASN A 209 20.74 22.48 -3.53
C ASN A 209 20.58 23.73 -4.41
N HIS A 210 19.55 24.55 -4.17
CA HIS A 210 19.40 25.87 -4.81
C HIS A 210 20.54 26.81 -4.42
N GLU A 211 20.91 26.85 -3.15
CA GLU A 211 22.07 27.62 -2.68
C GLU A 211 23.34 27.19 -3.42
N PHE A 212 23.57 25.88 -3.57
CA PHE A 212 24.74 25.38 -4.31
C PHE A 212 24.73 25.78 -5.80
N LEU A 213 23.57 25.81 -6.44
CA LEU A 213 23.42 26.25 -7.82
C LEU A 213 23.66 27.75 -7.98
N ALA A 214 23.20 28.56 -7.02
CA ALA A 214 23.44 29.99 -7.00
C ALA A 214 24.92 30.30 -6.73
N ASP A 215 25.53 29.61 -5.76
CA ASP A 215 26.96 29.68 -5.45
C ASP A 215 27.82 29.31 -6.67
N GLU A 216 27.46 28.27 -7.41
CA GLU A 216 28.16 27.86 -8.64
C GLU A 216 28.11 28.95 -9.72
N ASN A 217 26.98 29.64 -9.88
CA ASN A 217 26.84 30.75 -10.81
C ASN A 217 27.69 31.96 -10.41
N VAL A 218 27.79 32.28 -9.11
CA VAL A 218 28.65 33.38 -8.63
C VAL A 218 30.11 33.07 -8.91
N ILE A 219 30.57 31.86 -8.57
CA ILE A 219 31.97 31.45 -8.80
C ILE A 219 32.30 31.47 -10.29
N ALA A 220 31.38 31.05 -11.15
CA ALA A 220 31.56 31.10 -12.60
C ALA A 220 31.61 32.53 -13.17
N ALA A 221 30.97 33.50 -12.52
CA ALA A 221 30.97 34.90 -12.96
C ALA A 221 32.17 35.69 -12.42
N HIS A 222 32.50 35.52 -11.14
CA HIS A 222 33.46 36.37 -10.42
C HIS A 222 34.84 35.74 -10.23
N HIS A 223 34.99 34.43 -10.44
CA HIS A 223 36.26 33.70 -10.43
C HIS A 223 37.07 33.76 -9.12
N ASP A 224 36.51 34.29 -8.03
CA ASP A 224 37.15 34.32 -6.70
C ASP A 224 36.28 33.61 -5.66
N VAL A 225 36.66 32.37 -5.34
CA VAL A 225 35.97 31.56 -4.34
C VAL A 225 36.23 32.09 -2.93
N TYR A 226 37.43 32.57 -2.64
CA TYR A 226 37.84 32.94 -1.28
C TYR A 226 37.19 34.25 -0.84
N LEU A 227 37.20 35.26 -1.71
CA LEU A 227 36.48 36.52 -1.48
C LEU A 227 35.00 36.24 -1.23
N TYR A 228 34.37 35.42 -2.07
CA TYR A 228 32.96 35.10 -1.92
C TYR A 228 32.64 34.36 -0.61
N GLN A 229 33.48 33.39 -0.21
CA GLN A 229 33.33 32.70 1.08
C GLN A 229 33.43 33.65 2.27
N ASN A 230 34.40 34.56 2.26
CA ASN A 230 34.56 35.57 3.31
C ASN A 230 33.38 36.54 3.36
N LEU A 231 32.86 36.94 2.19
CA LEU A 231 31.67 37.77 2.08
C LEU A 231 30.48 37.09 2.77
N LEU A 232 30.23 35.81 2.47
CA LEU A 232 29.13 35.06 3.11
C LEU A 232 29.30 34.94 4.63
N LEU A 233 30.53 34.71 5.11
CA LEU A 233 30.83 34.65 6.55
C LEU A 233 30.64 36.00 7.24
N ASN A 234 31.04 37.09 6.60
CA ASN A 234 30.89 38.44 7.15
C ASN A 234 29.42 38.85 7.24
N LYS A 235 28.59 38.51 6.24
CA LYS A 235 27.14 38.75 6.29
C LYS A 235 26.45 37.87 7.34
N PHE A 236 26.98 36.68 7.63
CA PHE A 236 26.47 35.78 8.67
C PHE A 236 26.70 36.33 10.08
N ASN A 237 27.87 36.93 10.35
CA ASN A 237 28.23 37.47 11.67
C ASN A 237 27.41 38.70 12.10
N ILE A 238 26.74 39.38 11.15
CA ILE A 238 25.88 40.54 11.45
C ILE A 238 24.55 40.11 12.11
N ALA A 239 24.18 38.82 12.05
CA ALA A 239 22.95 38.26 12.60
C ALA A 239 23.14 37.59 13.99
N GLN A 240 23.44 38.41 15.01
CA GLN A 240 23.17 38.27 16.47
C GLN A 240 23.64 37.03 17.29
N PRO A 241 24.18 37.23 18.53
CA PRO A 241 24.51 36.17 19.49
C PRO A 241 23.40 36.01 20.54
N ILE A 242 22.41 35.13 20.34
CA ILE A 242 21.55 34.67 21.43
C ILE A 242 21.97 33.24 21.79
N TYR A 243 22.62 33.07 22.95
CA TYR A 243 23.24 31.82 23.40
C TYR A 243 22.27 30.64 23.64
N LEU A 244 20.96 30.91 23.76
CA LEU A 244 19.90 29.87 23.84
C LEU A 244 19.34 29.47 22.47
N THR A 245 19.79 30.10 21.38
CA THR A 245 19.36 29.77 20.03
C THR A 245 20.37 28.84 19.38
N SER A 246 19.92 27.66 18.95
CA SER A 246 20.75 26.83 18.06
C SER A 246 20.84 27.53 16.70
N ASN A 247 22.07 27.79 16.23
CA ASN A 247 22.28 28.47 14.96
C ASN A 247 22.03 27.49 13.80
N LEU A 248 20.75 27.27 13.48
CA LEU A 248 20.28 26.30 12.48
C LEU A 248 20.88 26.54 11.09
N ASN A 249 21.33 27.77 10.79
CA ASN A 249 21.92 28.14 9.51
C ASN A 249 23.43 27.83 9.41
N PHE A 250 24.13 27.60 10.53
CA PHE A 250 25.56 27.29 10.51
C PHE A 250 25.86 26.00 9.72
N LEU A 251 25.04 24.96 9.90
CA LEU A 251 25.24 23.68 9.21
C LEU A 251 25.03 23.79 7.69
N SER A 252 24.07 24.60 7.23
CA SER A 252 23.86 24.85 5.80
C SER A 252 24.96 25.71 5.20
N THR A 253 25.39 26.77 5.88
CA THR A 253 26.49 27.63 5.43
C THR A 253 27.79 26.83 5.35
N LYS A 254 28.11 26.03 6.37
CA LYS A 254 29.27 25.12 6.34
C LYS A 254 29.23 24.19 5.12
N LYS A 255 28.07 23.61 4.81
CA LYS A 255 27.90 22.80 3.60
C LYS A 255 28.16 23.63 2.34
N ARG A 256 27.60 24.83 2.19
CA ARG A 256 27.87 25.72 1.04
C ARG A 256 29.37 25.96 0.84
N LEU A 257 30.08 26.37 1.88
CA LEU A 257 31.53 26.64 1.82
C LEU A 257 32.33 25.41 1.37
N ILE A 258 32.09 24.23 1.96
CA ILE A 258 32.75 22.97 1.57
C ILE A 258 32.44 22.61 0.11
N ARG A 259 31.24 22.91 -0.36
CA ARG A 259 30.73 22.52 -1.67
C ARG A 259 31.26 23.40 -2.79
N MET A 260 31.57 24.67 -2.52
CA MET A 260 32.19 25.60 -3.46
C MET A 260 33.58 25.13 -3.93
N THR A 261 34.36 24.55 -3.02
CA THR A 261 35.73 24.07 -3.31
C THR A 261 35.78 22.61 -3.77
N LYS A 262 34.64 21.90 -3.76
CA LYS A 262 34.57 20.50 -4.15
C LYS A 262 34.77 20.34 -5.66
N ILE A 263 35.69 19.44 -6.03
CA ILE A 263 35.84 18.94 -7.40
C ILE A 263 35.29 17.50 -7.46
N THR A 264 34.49 17.22 -8.48
CA THR A 264 33.97 15.88 -8.77
C THR A 264 34.31 15.54 -10.22
N SER A 265 34.98 14.41 -10.45
CA SER A 265 35.32 13.96 -11.81
C SER A 265 34.06 13.53 -12.58
N LYS A 266 34.09 13.64 -13.91
CA LYS A 266 32.97 13.23 -14.77
C LYS A 266 32.59 11.76 -14.58
N THR A 267 33.59 10.87 -14.45
CA THR A 267 33.38 9.42 -14.23
C THR A 267 32.69 9.15 -12.90
N ARG A 268 33.15 9.76 -11.80
CA ARG A 268 32.51 9.66 -10.49
C ARG A 268 31.08 10.22 -10.51
N SER A 269 30.90 11.33 -11.22
CA SER A 269 29.59 11.96 -11.35
C SER A 269 28.59 11.02 -12.02
N LEU A 270 28.96 10.45 -13.17
CA LEU A 270 28.12 9.48 -13.89
C LEU A 270 27.84 8.23 -13.05
N MET A 271 28.84 7.69 -12.36
CA MET A 271 28.65 6.52 -11.49
C MET A 271 27.59 6.76 -10.40
N MET A 272 27.63 7.92 -9.73
CA MET A 272 26.64 8.25 -8.70
C MET A 272 25.24 8.48 -9.30
N GLN A 273 25.14 9.09 -10.47
CA GLN A 273 23.87 9.27 -11.18
C GLN A 273 23.25 7.91 -11.55
N SER A 274 24.06 6.99 -12.10
CA SER A 274 23.62 5.64 -12.44
C SER A 274 23.15 4.85 -11.23
N LEU A 275 23.87 4.94 -10.10
CA LEU A 275 23.44 4.30 -8.84
C LEU A 275 22.13 4.87 -8.32
N ALA A 276 21.92 6.18 -8.40
CA ALA A 276 20.67 6.82 -7.98
C ALA A 276 19.49 6.43 -8.88
N VAL A 277 19.69 6.35 -10.20
CA VAL A 277 18.68 5.89 -11.16
C VAL A 277 18.36 4.41 -10.95
N LEU A 278 19.37 3.58 -10.69
CA LEU A 278 19.16 2.17 -10.34
C LEU A 278 18.32 2.04 -9.07
N GLY A 279 18.58 2.88 -8.06
CA GLY A 279 17.76 2.95 -6.85
C GLY A 279 16.30 3.33 -7.10
N LEU A 280 16.02 4.23 -8.07
CA LEU A 280 14.65 4.52 -8.51
C LEU A 280 14.02 3.31 -9.19
N LEU A 281 14.74 2.65 -10.10
CA LEU A 281 14.24 1.46 -10.83
C LEU A 281 13.94 0.29 -9.89
N THR A 282 14.78 0.04 -8.88
CA THR A 282 14.52 -1.04 -7.91
C THR A 282 13.28 -0.77 -7.08
N ILE A 283 13.09 0.47 -6.60
CA ILE A 283 11.87 0.85 -5.88
C ILE A 283 10.65 0.75 -6.80
N PHE A 284 10.78 1.13 -8.08
CA PHE A 284 9.70 0.98 -9.05
C PHE A 284 9.29 -0.49 -9.20
N LEU A 285 10.25 -1.39 -9.44
CA LEU A 285 9.99 -2.82 -9.59
C LEU A 285 9.33 -3.42 -8.35
N ILE A 286 9.78 -3.04 -7.14
CA ILE A 286 9.23 -3.57 -5.89
C ILE A 286 7.82 -3.05 -5.61
N LEU A 287 7.53 -1.79 -5.91
CA LEU A 287 6.25 -1.16 -5.56
C LEU A 287 5.17 -1.32 -6.64
N ALA A 288 5.56 -1.34 -7.92
CA ALA A 288 4.62 -1.39 -9.04
C ALA A 288 4.18 -2.82 -9.38
N PHE A 289 5.02 -3.83 -9.11
CA PHE A 289 4.68 -5.23 -9.37
C PHE A 289 4.27 -5.90 -8.07
N LYS A 290 3.12 -6.58 -8.10
CA LYS A 290 2.80 -7.51 -7.01
C LYS A 290 3.78 -8.68 -7.09
N PRO A 291 4.37 -9.12 -5.96
CA PRO A 291 5.21 -10.31 -5.98
C PRO A 291 4.37 -11.47 -6.54
N LEU A 292 4.94 -12.25 -7.48
CA LEU A 292 4.31 -13.51 -7.85
C LEU A 292 4.10 -14.31 -6.55
N PRO A 293 2.96 -14.97 -6.37
CA PRO A 293 2.84 -15.95 -5.30
C PRO A 293 4.04 -16.89 -5.44
N LEU A 294 4.87 -16.97 -4.38
CA LEU A 294 5.99 -17.92 -4.38
C LEU A 294 5.37 -19.27 -4.74
N SER A 295 6.00 -19.95 -5.70
CA SER A 295 5.70 -21.33 -6.13
C SER A 295 5.92 -22.32 -4.98
N GLY A 296 5.18 -22.16 -3.88
CA GLY A 296 4.97 -23.14 -2.84
C GLY A 296 3.77 -23.98 -3.25
N LYS A 297 3.88 -25.28 -3.08
CA LYS A 297 2.79 -26.24 -3.28
C LYS A 297 1.52 -25.74 -2.56
N LYS A 298 0.39 -25.66 -3.26
CA LYS A 298 -0.89 -25.20 -2.68
C LYS A 298 -1.31 -26.20 -1.60
N THR A 299 -1.26 -25.81 -0.33
CA THR A 299 -1.62 -26.71 0.78
C THR A 299 -3.09 -26.57 1.10
N ILE A 300 -3.83 -27.68 1.15
CA ILE A 300 -5.24 -27.74 1.52
C ILE A 300 -5.36 -28.61 2.76
N VAL A 301 -6.01 -28.10 3.80
CA VAL A 301 -6.31 -28.88 5.00
C VAL A 301 -7.73 -29.42 4.89
N ILE A 302 -7.88 -30.73 5.07
CA ILE A 302 -9.18 -31.39 5.26
C ILE A 302 -9.32 -31.70 6.75
N ASP A 303 -10.33 -31.10 7.35
CA ASP A 303 -10.69 -31.26 8.74
C ASP A 303 -11.90 -32.20 8.85
N ALA A 304 -11.66 -33.47 9.17
CA ALA A 304 -12.73 -34.42 9.42
C ALA A 304 -13.34 -34.14 10.81
N GLY A 305 -14.59 -33.66 10.85
CA GLY A 305 -15.31 -33.33 12.07
C GLY A 305 -15.32 -34.47 13.10
N HIS A 306 -15.50 -34.10 14.37
CA HIS A 306 -15.63 -35.03 15.49
C HIS A 306 -14.42 -35.98 15.64
N GLY A 307 -14.60 -37.16 16.23
CA GLY A 307 -13.58 -38.20 16.41
C GLY A 307 -13.45 -38.67 17.86
N GLY A 308 -13.01 -39.91 18.06
CA GLY A 308 -12.85 -40.48 19.40
C GLY A 308 -14.19 -40.58 20.15
N GLU A 309 -14.25 -39.94 21.32
CA GLU A 309 -15.45 -39.91 22.17
C GLU A 309 -16.59 -39.06 21.57
N ASP A 310 -16.26 -38.09 20.73
CA ASP A 310 -17.24 -37.28 20.00
C ASP A 310 -17.67 -38.02 18.72
N ILE A 311 -18.88 -38.57 18.73
CA ILE A 311 -19.43 -39.38 17.64
C ILE A 311 -20.11 -38.55 16.53
N GLY A 312 -20.40 -37.27 16.80
CA GLY A 312 -21.25 -36.44 15.95
C GLY A 312 -22.68 -36.99 15.82
N ALA A 313 -23.36 -36.68 14.73
CA ALA A 313 -24.67 -37.24 14.43
C ALA A 313 -24.62 -38.76 14.22
N GLN A 314 -25.60 -39.48 14.77
CA GLN A 314 -25.73 -40.93 14.60
C GLN A 314 -27.18 -41.36 14.34
N ILE A 315 -27.39 -42.13 13.27
CA ILE A 315 -28.66 -42.78 12.93
C ILE A 315 -28.36 -44.21 12.44
N GLY A 316 -28.80 -45.22 13.21
CA GLY A 316 -28.53 -46.62 12.90
C GLY A 316 -27.02 -46.90 12.80
N ALA A 317 -26.58 -47.41 11.65
CA ALA A 317 -25.17 -47.68 11.35
C ALA A 317 -24.38 -46.43 10.86
N GLY A 318 -25.07 -45.34 10.53
CA GLY A 318 -24.43 -44.10 10.11
C GLY A 318 -23.90 -43.33 11.32
N GLN A 319 -22.59 -43.09 11.35
CA GLN A 319 -21.93 -42.24 12.33
C GLN A 319 -21.16 -41.15 11.58
N GLU A 320 -21.46 -39.90 11.87
CA GLU A 320 -20.84 -38.75 11.21
C GLU A 320 -19.32 -38.85 11.21
N LYS A 321 -18.71 -39.06 12.39
CA LYS A 321 -17.25 -39.14 12.53
C LYS A 321 -16.57 -40.15 11.59
N LYS A 322 -17.24 -41.27 11.30
CA LYS A 322 -16.73 -42.33 10.40
C LYS A 322 -16.93 -41.97 8.94
N ILE A 323 -18.09 -41.39 8.60
CA ILE A 323 -18.39 -40.97 7.23
C ILE A 323 -17.38 -39.90 6.78
N VAL A 324 -17.17 -38.88 7.60
CA VAL A 324 -16.25 -37.77 7.26
C VAL A 324 -14.79 -38.21 7.27
N GLU A 325 -14.39 -39.13 8.16
CA GLU A 325 -13.05 -39.75 8.15
C GLU A 325 -12.80 -40.54 6.87
N ASN A 326 -13.76 -41.39 6.47
CA ASN A 326 -13.63 -42.20 5.26
C ASN A 326 -13.52 -41.32 4.01
N ILE A 327 -14.34 -40.28 3.90
CA ILE A 327 -14.28 -39.32 2.78
C ILE A 327 -12.95 -38.56 2.80
N ALA A 328 -12.50 -38.08 3.95
CA ALA A 328 -11.20 -37.40 4.08
C ALA A 328 -10.03 -38.29 3.63
N ASN A 329 -10.03 -39.56 4.04
CA ASN A 329 -9.04 -40.55 3.61
C ASN A 329 -9.09 -40.80 2.10
N LYS A 330 -10.29 -40.91 1.51
CA LYS A 330 -10.46 -41.05 0.05
C LYS A 330 -9.93 -39.82 -0.71
N ILE A 331 -10.21 -38.60 -0.23
CA ILE A 331 -9.65 -37.36 -0.79
C ILE A 331 -8.12 -37.42 -0.79
N LYS A 332 -7.52 -37.82 0.36
CA LYS A 332 -6.05 -37.93 0.49
C LYS A 332 -5.46 -38.97 -0.47
N LEU A 333 -6.12 -40.11 -0.66
CA LEU A 333 -5.70 -41.18 -1.56
C LEU A 333 -5.80 -40.79 -3.04
N LEU A 334 -6.85 -40.07 -3.43
CA LEU A 334 -7.08 -39.59 -4.80
C LEU A 334 -6.11 -38.47 -5.22
N ASN A 335 -5.35 -37.89 -4.29
CA ASN A 335 -4.39 -36.83 -4.59
C ASN A 335 -3.11 -37.38 -5.25
N GLY A 336 -3.12 -37.51 -6.58
CA GLY A 336 -2.08 -38.13 -7.41
C GLY A 336 -0.74 -37.39 -7.63
N LYS A 337 -0.40 -36.36 -6.85
CA LYS A 337 0.82 -35.49 -6.91
C LYS A 337 0.99 -34.59 -8.16
N ASP A 338 1.07 -33.27 -7.94
CA ASP A 338 2.35 -32.53 -7.86
C ASP A 338 2.17 -31.03 -7.52
N GLU A 339 0.97 -30.46 -7.70
CA GLU A 339 0.73 -29.03 -7.41
C GLU A 339 0.06 -28.76 -6.05
N ILE A 340 -0.66 -29.74 -5.49
CA ILE A 340 -1.47 -29.57 -4.27
C ILE A 340 -1.08 -30.57 -3.18
N GLU A 341 -0.80 -30.07 -1.99
CA GLU A 341 -0.58 -30.89 -0.79
C GLU A 341 -1.83 -30.94 0.07
N ILE A 342 -2.45 -32.11 0.16
CA ILE A 342 -3.60 -32.31 1.05
C ILE A 342 -3.09 -32.78 2.41
N ILE A 343 -3.43 -32.09 3.49
CA ILE A 343 -3.11 -32.49 4.86
C ILE A 343 -4.42 -32.80 5.58
N LEU A 344 -4.52 -34.01 6.16
CA LEU A 344 -5.63 -34.37 7.04
C LEU A 344 -5.32 -33.88 8.45
N LEU A 345 -6.23 -33.11 9.05
CA LEU A 345 -6.05 -32.61 10.41
C LEU A 345 -6.17 -33.75 11.43
N ARG A 346 -7.09 -34.68 11.17
CA ARG A 346 -7.28 -35.95 11.89
C ARG A 346 -6.94 -37.12 10.96
N LYS A 347 -6.09 -38.04 11.41
CA LYS A 347 -5.59 -39.18 10.59
C LYS A 347 -6.22 -40.53 10.94
N ASP A 348 -6.87 -40.63 12.10
CA ASP A 348 -7.51 -41.81 12.67
C ASP A 348 -8.73 -41.39 13.52
N ASP A 349 -9.39 -42.31 14.21
CA ASP A 349 -10.55 -42.04 15.09
C ASP A 349 -10.14 -41.41 16.44
N SER A 350 -9.28 -40.39 16.42
CA SER A 350 -8.88 -39.60 17.59
C SER A 350 -9.79 -38.38 17.79
N PHE A 351 -10.03 -38.01 19.05
CA PHE A 351 -10.66 -36.73 19.37
C PHE A 351 -9.61 -35.60 19.31
N ILE A 352 -9.94 -34.51 18.61
CA ILE A 352 -9.11 -33.29 18.54
C ILE A 352 -9.97 -32.09 18.94
N GLU A 353 -9.53 -31.37 19.97
CA GLU A 353 -10.17 -30.16 20.49
C GLU A 353 -10.21 -29.04 19.44
N LEU A 354 -11.27 -28.21 19.45
CA LEU A 354 -11.44 -27.13 18.47
C LEU A 354 -10.28 -26.11 18.49
N SER A 355 -9.71 -25.84 19.66
CA SER A 355 -8.56 -24.96 19.84
C SER A 355 -7.28 -25.55 19.23
N GLU A 356 -7.09 -26.87 19.37
CA GLU A 356 -5.97 -27.60 18.77
C GLU A 356 -6.09 -27.64 17.25
N ARG A 357 -7.30 -27.89 16.71
CA ARG A 357 -7.56 -27.82 15.26
C ARG A 357 -7.11 -26.48 14.67
N VAL A 358 -7.55 -25.38 15.29
CA VAL A 358 -7.18 -24.01 14.86
C VAL A 358 -5.68 -23.77 15.00
N SER A 359 -5.06 -24.24 16.08
CA SER A 359 -3.62 -24.10 16.31
C SER A 359 -2.82 -24.74 15.18
N GLU A 360 -3.14 -25.99 14.82
CA GLU A 360 -2.45 -26.70 13.75
C GLU A 360 -2.75 -26.11 12.36
N ILE A 361 -4.00 -25.71 12.08
CA ILE A 361 -4.35 -24.97 10.84
C ILE A 361 -3.48 -23.71 10.70
N ASN A 362 -3.39 -22.90 11.75
CA ASN A 362 -2.67 -21.63 11.73
C ASN A 362 -1.15 -21.81 11.65
N LYS A 363 -0.64 -22.97 12.08
CA LYS A 363 0.76 -23.39 11.95
C LYS A 363 1.06 -23.89 10.53
N ILE A 364 0.17 -24.66 9.93
CA ILE A 364 0.28 -25.16 8.54
C ILE A 364 0.19 -24.01 7.54
N LYS A 365 -0.66 -23.01 7.80
CA LYS A 365 -0.96 -21.87 6.90
C LYS A 365 -1.43 -22.35 5.51
N PRO A 366 -2.49 -23.16 5.44
CA PRO A 366 -2.98 -23.67 4.16
C PRO A 366 -3.61 -22.55 3.31
N SER A 367 -3.72 -22.81 2.01
CA SER A 367 -4.47 -21.97 1.07
C SER A 367 -5.99 -22.11 1.25
N LEU A 368 -6.47 -23.21 1.84
CA LEU A 368 -7.87 -23.44 2.18
C LEU A 368 -8.00 -24.52 3.26
N VAL A 369 -8.95 -24.33 4.16
CA VAL A 369 -9.46 -25.37 5.06
C VAL A 369 -10.88 -25.77 4.63
N ILE A 370 -11.10 -27.08 4.48
CA ILE A 370 -12.43 -27.68 4.28
C ILE A 370 -12.72 -28.55 5.50
N SER A 371 -13.63 -28.11 6.35
CA SER A 371 -14.15 -28.90 7.46
C SER A 371 -15.36 -29.71 7.00
N LEU A 372 -15.30 -31.04 7.14
CA LEU A 372 -16.32 -31.97 6.67
C LEU A 372 -17.20 -32.41 7.84
N HIS A 373 -18.50 -32.23 7.69
CA HIS A 373 -19.54 -32.58 8.66
C HIS A 373 -20.75 -33.21 7.96
N VAL A 374 -21.61 -33.88 8.73
CA VAL A 374 -22.89 -34.41 8.27
C VAL A 374 -24.01 -33.89 9.16
N ASN A 375 -25.01 -33.29 8.52
CA ASN A 375 -26.07 -32.60 9.24
C ASN A 375 -27.07 -33.57 9.87
N SER A 376 -27.86 -33.06 10.81
CA SER A 376 -28.99 -33.75 11.42
C SER A 376 -30.10 -32.74 11.72
N SER A 377 -31.34 -33.12 11.47
CA SER A 377 -32.51 -32.27 11.70
C SER A 377 -33.69 -33.07 12.21
N GLU A 378 -34.52 -32.46 13.05
CA GLU A 378 -35.81 -33.01 13.48
C GLU A 378 -36.76 -33.20 12.28
N ASN A 379 -36.64 -32.36 11.25
CA ASN A 379 -37.40 -32.49 10.02
C ASN A 379 -36.72 -33.50 9.08
N LEU A 380 -37.27 -34.71 9.01
CA LEU A 380 -36.73 -35.81 8.19
C LEU A 380 -36.72 -35.53 6.67
N ASN A 381 -37.44 -34.51 6.22
CA ASN A 381 -37.46 -34.10 4.81
C ASN A 381 -36.28 -33.19 4.43
N GLU A 382 -35.60 -32.57 5.39
CA GLU A 382 -34.40 -31.76 5.12
C GLU A 382 -33.29 -32.63 4.54
N ASN A 383 -32.70 -32.18 3.43
CA ASN A 383 -31.68 -32.91 2.70
C ASN A 383 -30.74 -31.95 1.97
N GLY A 384 -29.66 -32.50 1.42
CA GLY A 384 -28.74 -31.78 0.56
C GLY A 384 -27.54 -31.15 1.27
N VAL A 385 -26.72 -30.49 0.46
CA VAL A 385 -25.40 -29.99 0.86
C VAL A 385 -25.49 -28.54 1.28
N ASN A 386 -25.09 -28.22 2.50
CA ASN A 386 -24.96 -26.84 2.97
C ASN A 386 -23.49 -26.53 3.26
N ALA A 387 -23.13 -25.24 3.21
CA ALA A 387 -21.83 -24.80 3.69
C ALA A 387 -21.93 -23.58 4.59
N TYR A 388 -20.90 -23.39 5.41
CA TYR A 388 -20.84 -22.34 6.39
C TYR A 388 -19.50 -21.61 6.32
N VAL A 389 -19.56 -20.29 6.45
CA VAL A 389 -18.43 -19.36 6.47
C VAL A 389 -18.60 -18.34 7.61
N SER A 390 -17.52 -17.72 8.09
CA SER A 390 -17.59 -16.73 9.17
C SER A 390 -17.22 -15.34 8.68
N LYS A 391 -18.13 -14.36 8.85
CA LYS A 391 -17.85 -12.93 8.63
C LYS A 391 -16.75 -12.36 9.52
N GLN A 392 -16.38 -13.07 10.59
CA GLN A 392 -15.30 -12.67 11.49
C GLN A 392 -13.92 -13.16 11.02
N ASN A 393 -13.86 -14.01 9.99
CA ASN A 393 -12.62 -14.41 9.35
C ASN A 393 -12.17 -13.34 8.35
N GLY A 394 -10.89 -12.97 8.37
CA GLY A 394 -10.31 -11.97 7.44
C GLY A 394 -10.34 -12.38 5.95
N PHE A 395 -10.67 -13.63 5.64
CA PHE A 395 -10.78 -14.22 4.31
C PHE A 395 -12.24 -14.56 3.93
N TYR A 396 -13.22 -13.82 4.47
CA TYR A 396 -14.65 -14.11 4.31
C TYR A 396 -15.10 -14.25 2.85
N GLU A 397 -14.84 -13.24 2.00
CA GLU A 397 -15.31 -13.24 0.61
C GLU A 397 -14.74 -14.41 -0.20
N GLU A 398 -13.43 -14.67 -0.04
CA GLU A 398 -12.77 -15.83 -0.69
C GLU A 398 -13.34 -17.16 -0.18
N SER A 399 -13.63 -17.27 1.13
CA SER A 399 -14.22 -18.47 1.71
C SER A 399 -15.64 -18.70 1.20
N LYS A 400 -16.43 -17.62 1.04
CA LYS A 400 -17.81 -17.67 0.55
C LYS A 400 -17.87 -18.12 -0.90
N GLU A 401 -17.06 -17.53 -1.78
CA GLU A 401 -16.97 -17.94 -3.18
C GLU A 401 -16.59 -19.43 -3.30
N LYS A 402 -15.60 -19.87 -2.53
CA LYS A 402 -15.17 -21.28 -2.49
C LYS A 402 -16.26 -22.21 -1.96
N ALA A 403 -17.02 -21.78 -0.95
CA ALA A 403 -18.14 -22.54 -0.40
C ALA A 403 -19.28 -22.69 -1.43
N GLU A 404 -19.63 -21.63 -2.15
CA GLU A 404 -20.67 -21.67 -3.20
C GLU A 404 -20.27 -22.65 -4.32
N ASN A 405 -19.04 -22.55 -4.80
CA ASN A 405 -18.49 -23.45 -5.81
C ASN A 405 -18.47 -24.92 -5.34
N LEU A 406 -18.10 -25.17 -4.08
CA LEU A 406 -18.04 -26.52 -3.53
C LEU A 406 -19.43 -27.14 -3.32
N VAL A 407 -20.40 -26.36 -2.84
CA VAL A 407 -21.80 -26.79 -2.72
C VAL A 407 -22.36 -27.17 -4.08
N ASP A 408 -22.13 -26.35 -5.10
CA ASP A 408 -22.57 -26.61 -6.48
C ASP A 408 -21.93 -27.88 -7.04
N LYS A 409 -20.64 -28.08 -6.75
CA LYS A 409 -19.91 -29.26 -7.20
C LYS A 409 -20.45 -30.54 -6.55
N ILE A 410 -20.65 -30.57 -5.23
CA ILE A 410 -21.12 -31.77 -4.52
C ILE A 410 -22.57 -32.09 -4.91
N SER A 411 -23.43 -31.08 -4.98
CA SER A 411 -24.86 -31.21 -5.31
C SER A 411 -25.17 -31.53 -6.78
N SER A 412 -24.17 -31.54 -7.67
CA SER A 412 -24.31 -31.97 -9.07
C SER A 412 -24.51 -33.50 -9.20
N GLY A 413 -25.55 -34.07 -8.58
CA GLY A 413 -25.79 -35.50 -8.58
C GLY A 413 -26.95 -35.94 -7.68
N LYS A 414 -26.65 -36.83 -6.71
CA LYS A 414 -27.66 -37.50 -5.86
C LYS A 414 -28.10 -36.70 -4.64
N LEU A 415 -27.40 -35.63 -4.30
CA LEU A 415 -27.68 -34.77 -3.15
C LEU A 415 -28.27 -33.45 -3.64
N ALA A 416 -29.28 -32.93 -2.95
CA ALA A 416 -29.84 -31.62 -3.27
C ALA A 416 -28.85 -30.49 -2.99
N LYS A 417 -29.04 -29.35 -3.67
CA LYS A 417 -28.29 -28.12 -3.41
C LYS A 417 -28.93 -27.37 -2.23
N GLY A 418 -28.16 -27.18 -1.16
CA GLY A 418 -28.51 -26.30 -0.05
C GLY A 418 -27.89 -24.91 -0.21
N GLU A 419 -27.67 -24.23 0.91
CA GLU A 419 -27.23 -22.83 0.95
C GLU A 419 -25.84 -22.67 1.56
N VAL A 420 -25.20 -21.54 1.25
CA VAL A 420 -24.02 -21.04 1.97
C VAL A 420 -24.47 -20.04 3.02
N LYS A 421 -24.24 -20.36 4.29
CA LYS A 421 -24.75 -19.61 5.45
C LYS A 421 -23.60 -18.99 6.25
N ASP A 422 -23.90 -17.89 6.93
CA ASP A 422 -22.98 -17.28 7.88
C ASP A 422 -23.08 -17.98 9.24
N ALA A 423 -21.98 -18.55 9.73
CA ALA A 423 -21.88 -19.08 11.09
C ALA A 423 -20.50 -18.84 11.70
N ASN A 424 -20.47 -18.49 13.00
CA ASN A 424 -19.24 -18.20 13.73
C ASN A 424 -18.67 -19.45 14.42
N TYR A 425 -18.66 -20.59 13.74
CA TYR A 425 -18.02 -21.79 14.25
C TYR A 425 -16.54 -21.52 14.58
N PHE A 426 -16.06 -22.11 15.67
CA PHE A 426 -14.76 -21.78 16.24
C PHE A 426 -13.61 -21.94 15.23
N VAL A 427 -13.62 -23.02 14.45
CA VAL A 427 -12.62 -23.29 13.40
C VAL A 427 -12.66 -22.23 12.30
N LEU A 428 -13.84 -21.86 11.83
CA LEU A 428 -14.00 -20.86 10.77
C LEU A 428 -13.56 -19.47 11.20
N LYS A 429 -13.99 -19.05 12.39
CA LYS A 429 -13.70 -17.72 12.95
C LYS A 429 -12.21 -17.50 13.22
N ASN A 430 -11.53 -18.51 13.77
CA ASN A 430 -10.16 -18.34 14.30
C ASN A 430 -9.05 -18.85 13.35
N SER A 431 -9.41 -19.37 12.18
CA SER A 431 -8.45 -19.72 11.12
C SER A 431 -7.90 -18.47 10.43
N LYS A 432 -6.59 -18.41 10.22
CA LYS A 432 -5.86 -17.31 9.56
C LYS A 432 -5.63 -17.59 8.08
N CYS A 433 -6.62 -18.22 7.45
CA CYS A 433 -6.67 -18.59 6.03
C CYS A 433 -8.15 -18.73 5.60
N PRO A 434 -8.44 -18.84 4.30
CA PRO A 434 -9.77 -19.20 3.81
C PRO A 434 -10.24 -20.51 4.46
N ALA A 435 -11.44 -20.50 5.02
CA ALA A 435 -11.98 -21.62 5.77
C ALA A 435 -13.48 -21.75 5.57
N LEU A 436 -13.91 -22.96 5.22
CA LEU A 436 -15.32 -23.31 5.05
C LEU A 436 -15.61 -24.63 5.77
N LEU A 437 -16.84 -24.77 6.23
CA LEU A 437 -17.39 -26.02 6.76
C LEU A 437 -18.48 -26.47 5.79
N VAL A 438 -18.46 -27.74 5.38
CA VAL A 438 -19.47 -28.33 4.50
C VAL A 438 -20.20 -29.42 5.26
N GLU A 439 -21.51 -29.27 5.32
CA GLU A 439 -22.45 -30.31 5.68
C GLU A 439 -22.83 -31.07 4.41
N ILE A 440 -22.25 -32.26 4.21
CA ILE A 440 -22.33 -32.99 2.93
C ILE A 440 -23.67 -33.72 2.69
N GLY A 441 -24.65 -33.53 3.58
CA GLY A 441 -25.98 -34.15 3.54
C GLY A 441 -26.57 -34.29 4.94
N TYR A 442 -27.80 -34.80 5.05
CA TYR A 442 -28.49 -35.01 6.33
C TYR A 442 -28.56 -36.49 6.70
N LEU A 443 -28.04 -36.86 7.86
CA LEU A 443 -28.08 -38.24 8.34
C LEU A 443 -29.50 -38.70 8.71
N THR A 444 -30.39 -37.77 9.06
CA THR A 444 -31.80 -38.04 9.36
C THR A 444 -32.62 -38.33 8.10
N ASN A 445 -32.24 -37.76 6.95
CA ASN A 445 -32.87 -38.04 5.67
C ASN A 445 -32.43 -39.40 5.10
N GLU A 446 -33.38 -40.22 4.70
CA GLU A 446 -33.10 -41.58 4.24
C GLU A 446 -32.28 -41.64 2.95
N ASN A 447 -32.56 -40.77 1.98
CA ASN A 447 -31.84 -40.77 0.70
C ASN A 447 -30.40 -40.31 0.88
N ASP A 448 -30.18 -39.20 1.58
CA ASP A 448 -28.85 -38.69 1.91
C ASP A 448 -28.08 -39.73 2.73
N ARG A 449 -28.66 -40.27 3.82
CA ARG A 449 -28.02 -41.27 4.66
C ARG A 449 -27.59 -42.50 3.87
N ASN A 450 -28.46 -43.06 3.03
CA ASN A 450 -28.13 -44.24 2.22
C ASN A 450 -26.97 -43.95 1.27
N TYR A 451 -26.91 -42.74 0.70
CA TYR A 451 -25.81 -42.32 -0.16
C TYR A 451 -24.50 -42.11 0.63
N LEU A 452 -24.56 -41.42 1.77
CA LEU A 452 -23.41 -41.09 2.63
C LEU A 452 -22.77 -42.32 3.30
N ILE A 453 -23.54 -43.36 3.60
CA ILE A 453 -23.00 -44.62 4.14
C ILE A 453 -22.43 -45.52 3.03
N SER A 454 -22.87 -45.34 1.79
CA SER A 454 -22.42 -46.17 0.67
C SER A 454 -20.99 -45.84 0.24
N GLU A 455 -20.24 -46.89 -0.10
CA GLU A 455 -18.87 -46.77 -0.64
C GLU A 455 -18.84 -45.93 -1.93
N ASN A 456 -19.82 -46.11 -2.81
CA ASN A 456 -19.94 -45.35 -4.05
C ASN A 456 -20.20 -43.86 -3.79
N GLY A 457 -21.11 -43.52 -2.87
CA GLY A 457 -21.39 -42.12 -2.53
C GLY A 457 -20.19 -41.41 -1.91
N GLN A 458 -19.49 -42.08 -0.99
CA GLN A 458 -18.26 -41.53 -0.39
C GLN A 458 -17.15 -41.32 -1.44
N ASN A 459 -16.99 -42.24 -2.39
CA ASN A 459 -16.02 -42.10 -3.49
C ASN A 459 -16.40 -40.95 -4.42
N GLU A 460 -17.69 -40.78 -4.76
CA GLU A 460 -18.15 -39.68 -5.61
C GLU A 460 -17.96 -38.31 -4.95
N ILE A 461 -18.31 -38.18 -3.67
CA ILE A 461 -18.08 -36.94 -2.89
C ILE A 461 -16.58 -36.60 -2.84
N ALA A 462 -15.73 -37.59 -2.56
CA ALA A 462 -14.29 -37.38 -2.52
C ALA A 462 -13.71 -36.94 -3.88
N ASN A 463 -14.18 -37.53 -4.99
CA ASN A 463 -13.79 -37.12 -6.33
C ASN A 463 -14.22 -35.68 -6.64
N LYS A 464 -15.46 -35.30 -6.29
CA LYS A 464 -15.99 -33.94 -6.50
C LYS A 464 -15.19 -32.89 -5.71
N ILE A 465 -14.79 -33.20 -4.48
CA ILE A 465 -13.92 -32.33 -3.68
C ILE A 465 -12.52 -32.21 -4.30
N ILE A 466 -11.95 -33.30 -4.83
CA ILE A 466 -10.66 -33.27 -5.54
C ILE A 466 -10.72 -32.42 -6.81
N GLU A 467 -11.78 -32.56 -7.60
CA GLU A 467 -11.99 -31.75 -8.79
C GLU A 467 -12.13 -30.27 -8.44
N PHE A 468 -12.84 -29.94 -7.36
CA PHE A 468 -12.94 -28.57 -6.85
C PHE A 468 -11.58 -28.00 -6.43
N ILE A 469 -10.77 -28.77 -5.72
CA ILE A 469 -9.47 -28.32 -5.19
C ILE A 469 -8.45 -28.04 -6.32
N LYS A 470 -8.54 -28.79 -7.42
CA LYS A 470 -7.64 -28.72 -8.59
C LYS A 470 -7.95 -27.59 -9.58
N ILE A 471 -9.11 -26.94 -9.43
CA ILE A 471 -9.43 -25.67 -10.12
C ILE A 471 -8.74 -24.53 -9.37
#